data_AF-A0A9E3B0H0-F1
#
_entry.id   AF-A0A9E3B0H0-F1
#
_cell.length_a   1.000
_cell.length_b   1.000
_cell.length_c   1.000
_cell.angle_alpha   90.00
_cell.angle_beta   90.00
_cell.angle_gamma   90.00
#
_symmetry.space_group_name_H-M   'P 1'
#
loop_
_entity.id
_entity.type
_entity.pdbx_description
1 polymer ?
#
loop_
_entity_poly.entity_id
_entity_poly.type
_entity_poly.pdbx_seq_one_letter_code
_entity_poly.pdbx_strand_id
1 'polypeptide(L)'
;MTFIRRSGGQILIFALSLVGIAISIYLTSVHYAKVPLVCSTTGLVDCASVLSSSYSVVPGTTIPITVPGLAWSLVMAGLAFAAWRLWPEQRNLRIAEFVWSLIGMVTVLYLVYAELVRLHHICAWCTALHVTILVMFLVTMLNLQEPELDEAPDVEEEQPVVTARRDR
;
A
#
# COMPACT_ATOMS: atom_id res chain seq x y z
N MET A 1 12.64 -14.24 -16.69
CA MET A 1 11.45 -14.54 -15.84
C MET A 1 11.09 -13.41 -14.86
N THR A 2 12.02 -12.51 -14.52
CA THR A 2 11.82 -11.33 -13.66
C THR A 2 10.84 -10.29 -14.20
N PHE A 3 10.74 -10.11 -15.53
CA PHE A 3 9.82 -9.14 -16.14
C PHE A 3 8.33 -9.50 -15.89
N ILE A 4 7.98 -10.79 -15.99
CA ILE A 4 6.61 -11.29 -15.72
C ILE A 4 6.26 -11.14 -14.23
N ARG A 5 7.24 -11.34 -13.33
CA ARG A 5 7.06 -11.14 -11.88
C ARG A 5 6.86 -9.66 -11.52
N ARG A 6 7.62 -8.74 -12.16
CA ARG A 6 7.46 -7.28 -12.01
C ARG A 6 6.09 -6.77 -12.48
N SER A 7 5.63 -7.20 -13.66
CA SER A 7 4.32 -6.75 -14.18
C SER A 7 3.16 -7.26 -13.34
N GLY A 8 3.27 -8.48 -12.80
CA GLY A 8 2.25 -9.05 -11.90
C GLY A 8 2.08 -8.26 -10.60
N GLY A 9 3.17 -7.81 -9.99
CA GLY A 9 3.14 -7.01 -8.76
C GLY A 9 2.41 -5.67 -8.94
N GLN A 10 2.67 -4.96 -10.04
CA GLN A 10 2.03 -3.68 -10.32
C GLN A 10 0.53 -3.82 -10.64
N ILE A 11 0.15 -4.85 -11.39
CA ILE A 11 -1.27 -5.16 -11.65
C ILE A 11 -1.99 -5.51 -10.34
N LEU A 12 -1.33 -6.26 -9.46
CA LEU A 12 -1.89 -6.61 -8.15
C LEU A 12 -2.09 -5.37 -7.27
N ILE A 13 -1.10 -4.49 -7.17
CA ILE A 13 -1.23 -3.22 -6.42
C ILE A 13 -2.36 -2.38 -6.99
N PHE A 14 -2.46 -2.27 -8.32
CA PHE A 14 -3.53 -1.52 -8.97
C PHE A 14 -4.91 -2.13 -8.66
N ALA A 15 -5.08 -3.45 -8.78
CA ALA A 15 -6.33 -4.12 -8.43
C ALA A 15 -6.70 -3.92 -6.96
N LEU A 16 -5.75 -4.07 -6.04
CA LEU A 16 -5.95 -3.83 -4.61
C LEU A 16 -6.32 -2.36 -4.33
N SER A 17 -5.77 -1.41 -5.08
CA SER A 17 -6.08 0.01 -4.90
C SER A 17 -7.52 0.34 -5.29
N LEU A 18 -8.04 -0.30 -6.34
CA LEU A 18 -9.45 -0.19 -6.72
C LEU A 18 -10.36 -0.77 -5.63
N VAL A 19 -9.97 -1.89 -5.02
CA VAL A 19 -10.70 -2.47 -3.87
C VAL A 19 -10.71 -1.49 -2.69
N GLY A 20 -9.57 -0.90 -2.35
CA GLY A 20 -9.47 0.12 -1.29
C GLY A 20 -10.32 1.36 -1.55
N ILE A 21 -10.35 1.84 -2.80
CA ILE A 21 -11.23 2.93 -3.24
C ILE A 21 -12.70 2.56 -3.09
N ALA A 22 -13.10 1.37 -3.57
CA ALA A 22 -14.49 0.91 -3.47
C ALA A 22 -14.96 0.80 -2.02
N ILE A 23 -14.14 0.24 -1.13
CA ILE A 23 -14.42 0.14 0.31
C ILE A 23 -14.56 1.55 0.92
N SER A 24 -13.64 2.45 0.61
CA SER A 24 -13.64 3.81 1.17
C SER A 24 -14.84 4.63 0.69
N ILE A 25 -15.21 4.50 -0.59
CA ILE A 25 -16.42 5.13 -1.15
C ILE A 25 -17.66 4.56 -0.44
N TYR A 26 -17.78 3.24 -0.33
CA TYR A 26 -18.91 2.60 0.34
C TYR A 26 -19.09 3.11 1.79
N LEU A 27 -18.02 3.10 2.58
CA LEU A 27 -18.04 3.60 3.97
C LEU A 27 -18.36 5.09 4.05
N THR A 28 -17.83 5.90 3.13
CA THR A 28 -18.11 7.33 3.07
C THR A 28 -19.57 7.60 2.72
N SER A 29 -20.13 6.86 1.75
CA SER A 29 -21.55 6.93 1.41
C SER A 29 -22.42 6.50 2.59
N VAL A 30 -22.06 5.43 3.29
CA VAL A 30 -22.73 4.98 4.53
C VAL A 30 -22.75 6.09 5.58
N HIS A 31 -21.61 6.73 5.83
CA HIS A 31 -21.48 7.78 6.83
C HIS A 31 -22.35 9.01 6.52
N TYR A 32 -22.33 9.49 5.27
CA TYR A 32 -23.05 10.71 4.89
C TYR A 32 -24.53 10.49 4.54
N ALA A 33 -24.86 9.39 3.85
CA ALA A 33 -26.21 9.12 3.38
C ALA A 33 -27.05 8.31 4.40
N LYS A 34 -26.48 7.94 5.56
CA LYS A 34 -27.14 7.18 6.64
C LYS A 34 -27.83 5.89 6.15
N VAL A 35 -27.28 5.29 5.10
CA VAL A 35 -27.74 4.01 4.56
C VAL A 35 -27.40 2.90 5.56
N PRO A 36 -28.23 1.85 5.68
CA PRO A 36 -27.98 0.78 6.64
C PRO A 36 -26.66 0.06 6.32
N LEU A 37 -25.84 -0.13 7.35
CA LEU A 37 -24.56 -0.79 7.23
C LEU A 37 -24.74 -2.27 6.92
N VAL A 38 -24.08 -2.74 5.87
CA VAL A 38 -24.00 -4.18 5.57
C VAL A 38 -22.83 -4.75 6.37
N CYS A 39 -23.01 -4.86 7.68
CA CYS A 39 -22.09 -5.49 8.62
C CYS A 39 -22.85 -5.90 9.88
N SER A 40 -22.30 -6.86 10.63
CA SER A 40 -22.78 -7.16 11.97
C SER A 40 -22.73 -5.90 12.84
N THR A 41 -23.81 -5.67 13.58
CA THR A 41 -23.98 -4.56 14.55
C THR A 41 -24.08 -5.09 15.98
N THR A 42 -23.66 -6.34 16.20
CA THR A 42 -23.77 -7.01 17.49
C THR A 42 -22.57 -7.93 17.75
N GLY A 43 -22.08 -7.94 18.99
CA GLY A 43 -20.98 -8.81 19.42
C GLY A 43 -19.59 -8.20 19.19
N LEU A 44 -18.59 -9.07 18.98
CA LEU A 44 -17.19 -8.64 18.80
C LEU A 44 -16.97 -7.92 17.46
N VAL A 45 -17.70 -8.33 16.42
CA VAL A 45 -17.70 -7.65 15.11
C VAL A 45 -18.88 -6.68 15.07
N ASP A 46 -18.60 -5.42 15.35
CA ASP A 46 -19.57 -4.33 15.35
C ASP A 46 -19.01 -3.12 14.60
N CYS A 47 -19.29 -3.07 13.30
CA CYS A 47 -18.86 -1.95 12.47
C CYS A 47 -19.55 -0.64 12.85
N ALA A 48 -20.78 -0.68 13.38
CA ALA A 48 -21.54 0.52 13.72
C ALA A 48 -20.95 1.21 14.97
N SER A 49 -20.57 0.43 15.98
CA SER A 49 -19.85 0.94 17.16
C SER A 49 -18.51 1.58 16.77
N VAL A 50 -17.72 0.90 15.91
CA VAL A 50 -16.42 1.43 15.46
C VAL A 50 -16.57 2.73 14.65
N LEU A 51 -17.50 2.77 13.69
CA LEU A 51 -17.69 3.91 12.79
C LEU A 51 -18.37 5.12 13.45
N SER A 52 -19.08 4.92 14.57
CA SER A 52 -19.68 6.00 15.37
C SER A 52 -18.76 6.52 16.48
N SER A 53 -17.63 5.87 16.72
CA SER A 53 -16.69 6.25 17.77
C SER A 53 -15.90 7.53 17.46
N SER A 54 -15.25 8.10 18.47
CA SER A 54 -14.33 9.23 18.30
C SER A 54 -13.09 8.90 17.48
N TYR A 55 -12.80 7.62 17.23
CA TYR A 55 -11.66 7.17 16.42
C TYR A 55 -11.99 7.05 14.93
N SER A 56 -13.27 7.15 14.55
CA SER A 56 -13.69 7.15 13.14
C SER A 56 -13.46 8.50 12.45
N VAL A 57 -13.04 9.52 13.19
CA VAL A 57 -12.62 10.82 12.70
C VAL A 57 -11.13 11.02 12.90
N VAL A 58 -10.50 11.78 12.02
CA VAL A 58 -9.08 12.10 12.15
C VAL A 58 -8.89 12.95 13.43
N PRO A 59 -7.95 12.59 14.33
CA PRO A 59 -7.74 13.29 15.59
C PRO A 59 -7.60 14.81 15.39
N GLY A 60 -8.45 15.58 16.08
CA GLY A 60 -8.46 17.05 15.98
C GLY A 60 -9.25 17.62 14.80
N THR A 61 -9.95 16.81 14.01
CA THR A 61 -10.81 17.28 12.91
C THR A 61 -12.18 16.57 12.90
N THR A 62 -13.14 17.10 12.14
CA THR A 62 -14.45 16.48 11.88
C THR A 62 -14.44 15.57 10.64
N ILE A 63 -13.26 15.28 10.08
CA ILE A 63 -13.14 14.55 8.83
C ILE A 63 -13.15 13.04 9.12
N PRO A 64 -14.05 12.24 8.52
CA PRO A 64 -14.05 10.80 8.69
C PRO A 64 -12.74 10.20 8.19
N ILE A 65 -12.22 9.20 8.90
CA ILE A 65 -10.99 8.47 8.56
C ILE A 65 -11.07 7.78 7.18
N THR A 66 -12.29 7.59 6.67
CA THR A 66 -12.57 7.07 5.32
C THR A 66 -12.06 8.00 4.22
N VAL A 67 -11.99 9.32 4.46
CA VAL A 67 -11.52 10.30 3.47
C VAL A 67 -9.99 10.22 3.28
N PRO A 68 -9.16 10.23 4.34
CA PRO A 68 -7.75 9.90 4.23
C PRO A 68 -7.50 8.53 3.58
N GLY A 69 -8.28 7.50 3.94
CA GLY A 69 -8.17 6.16 3.33
C GLY A 69 -8.48 6.14 1.83
N LEU A 70 -9.46 6.94 1.40
CA LEU A 70 -9.76 7.14 -0.02
C LEU A 70 -8.61 7.85 -0.74
N ALA A 71 -8.15 8.99 -0.20
CA ALA A 71 -7.05 9.76 -0.76
C ALA A 71 -5.78 8.90 -0.87
N TRP A 72 -5.50 8.12 0.17
CA TRP A 72 -4.43 7.13 0.21
C TRP A 72 -4.47 6.17 -0.97
N SER A 73 -5.63 5.53 -1.16
CA SER A 73 -5.85 4.51 -2.18
C SER A 73 -5.78 5.10 -3.59
N LEU A 74 -6.26 6.33 -3.79
CA LEU A 74 -6.14 7.06 -5.06
C LEU A 74 -4.68 7.37 -5.41
N VAL A 75 -3.87 7.81 -4.45
CA VAL A 75 -2.45 8.06 -4.67
C VAL A 75 -1.71 6.77 -5.00
N MET A 76 -1.99 5.67 -4.28
CA MET A 76 -1.42 4.35 -4.62
C MET A 76 -1.83 3.89 -6.03
N ALA A 77 -3.09 4.08 -6.42
CA ALA A 77 -3.56 3.73 -7.76
C ALA A 77 -2.82 4.52 -8.85
N GLY A 78 -2.61 5.83 -8.62
CA GLY A 78 -1.87 6.70 -9.53
C GLY A 78 -0.40 6.31 -9.66
N LEU A 79 0.26 5.99 -8.54
CA LEU A 79 1.64 5.51 -8.53
C LEU A 79 1.78 4.19 -9.27
N ALA A 80 0.93 3.21 -8.98
CA ALA A 80 0.95 1.90 -9.66
C ALA A 80 0.67 2.03 -11.17
N PHE A 81 -0.25 2.91 -11.56
CA PHE A 81 -0.51 3.19 -12.97
C PHE A 81 0.69 3.84 -13.67
N ALA A 82 1.34 4.80 -13.02
CA ALA A 82 2.54 5.46 -13.55
C ALA A 82 3.71 4.48 -13.68
N ALA A 83 3.92 3.62 -12.68
CA ALA A 83 4.93 2.57 -12.69
C ALA A 83 4.65 1.52 -13.78
N TRP A 84 3.37 1.19 -14.05
CA TRP A 84 3.02 0.23 -15.10
C TRP A 84 3.13 0.81 -16.52
N ARG A 85 2.64 2.03 -16.75
CA ARG A 85 2.41 2.55 -18.12
C ARG A 85 3.44 3.57 -18.62
N LEU A 86 4.04 4.35 -17.72
CA LEU A 86 4.91 5.47 -18.10
C LEU A 86 6.40 5.16 -17.84
N TRP A 87 6.75 4.64 -16.66
CA TRP A 87 8.15 4.54 -16.23
C TRP A 87 8.47 3.29 -15.38
N PRO A 88 8.41 2.07 -15.96
CA PRO A 88 8.63 0.82 -15.21
C PRO A 88 10.03 0.66 -14.60
N GLU A 89 11.04 1.39 -15.10
CA GLU A 89 12.44 1.29 -14.65
C GLU A 89 12.85 2.37 -13.64
N GLN A 90 11.99 3.34 -13.31
CA GLN A 90 12.38 4.38 -12.36
C GLN A 90 12.35 3.87 -10.92
N ARG A 91 13.55 3.68 -10.36
CA ARG A 91 13.77 3.35 -8.93
C ARG A 91 13.06 4.34 -7.99
N ASN A 92 12.99 5.62 -8.36
CA ASN A 92 12.34 6.67 -7.58
C ASN A 92 10.83 6.40 -7.36
N LEU A 93 10.13 5.88 -8.37
CA LEU A 93 8.70 5.56 -8.24
C LEU A 93 8.47 4.41 -7.25
N ARG A 94 9.33 3.40 -7.25
CA ARG A 94 9.22 2.27 -6.31
C ARG A 94 9.53 2.68 -4.88
N ILE A 95 10.52 3.56 -4.70
CA ILE A 95 10.80 4.16 -3.39
C ILE A 95 9.58 4.98 -2.93
N ALA A 96 8.98 5.77 -3.83
CA ALA A 96 7.77 6.53 -3.51
C ALA A 96 6.59 5.61 -3.14
N GLU A 97 6.35 4.53 -3.88
CA GLU A 97 5.34 3.51 -3.56
C GLU A 97 5.56 2.88 -2.20
N PHE A 98 6.81 2.54 -1.88
CA PHE A 98 7.15 1.97 -0.57
C PHE A 98 6.97 2.96 0.56
N VAL A 99 7.55 4.16 0.46
CA VAL A 99 7.44 5.22 1.47
C VAL A 99 5.98 5.57 1.68
N TRP A 100 5.19 5.65 0.60
CA TRP A 100 3.77 5.77 0.71
C TRP A 100 3.24 4.54 1.46
N SER A 101 3.31 3.31 0.95
CA SER A 101 2.78 2.12 1.65
C SER A 101 3.13 2.00 3.14
N LEU A 102 4.31 2.47 3.56
CA LEU A 102 4.74 2.58 4.95
C LEU A 102 3.91 3.58 5.78
N ILE A 103 3.60 4.77 5.27
CA ILE A 103 2.68 5.73 5.92
C ILE A 103 1.29 5.09 6.11
N GLY A 104 0.81 4.37 5.09
CA GLY A 104 -0.43 3.60 5.18
C GLY A 104 -0.37 2.55 6.29
N MET A 105 0.73 1.79 6.36
CA MET A 105 0.95 0.74 7.36
C MET A 105 0.99 1.30 8.79
N VAL A 106 1.68 2.43 9.02
CA VAL A 106 1.68 3.11 10.33
C VAL A 106 0.26 3.51 10.73
N THR A 107 -0.53 4.03 9.78
CA THR A 107 -1.94 4.38 10.00
C THR A 107 -2.77 3.14 10.38
N VAL A 108 -2.59 2.02 9.69
CA VAL A 108 -3.26 0.75 9.99
C VAL A 108 -2.95 0.28 11.41
N LEU A 109 -1.67 0.31 11.82
CA LEU A 109 -1.27 -0.11 13.17
C LEU A 109 -1.94 0.75 14.25
N TYR A 110 -2.05 2.07 14.02
CA TYR A 110 -2.77 2.97 14.93
C TYR A 110 -4.26 2.62 15.03
N LEU A 111 -4.94 2.37 13.90
CA LEU A 111 -6.37 2.06 13.88
C LEU A 111 -6.68 0.69 14.48
N VAL A 112 -5.88 -0.33 14.17
CA VAL A 112 -6.01 -1.67 14.78
C VAL A 112 -5.80 -1.58 16.30
N TYR A 113 -4.83 -0.79 16.76
CA TYR A 113 -4.65 -0.54 18.19
C TYR A 113 -5.89 0.11 18.81
N ALA A 114 -6.48 1.11 18.15
CA ALA A 114 -7.71 1.74 18.62
C ALA A 114 -8.86 0.72 18.70
N GLU A 115 -9.10 -0.06 17.65
CA GLU A 115 -10.15 -1.08 17.59
C GLU A 115 -10.01 -2.12 18.72
N LEU A 116 -8.84 -2.72 18.89
CA LEU A 116 -8.63 -3.82 19.83
C LEU A 116 -8.50 -3.37 21.29
N VAL A 117 -7.79 -2.26 21.54
CA VAL A 117 -7.41 -1.83 22.89
C VAL A 117 -8.36 -0.78 23.46
N ARG A 118 -8.93 0.08 22.61
CA ARG A 118 -9.75 1.21 23.07
C ARG A 118 -11.23 0.94 22.91
N LEU A 119 -11.64 0.29 21.81
CA LEU A 119 -13.04 -0.04 21.55
C LEU A 119 -13.41 -1.46 21.96
N HIS A 120 -12.47 -2.42 21.91
CA HIS A 120 -12.74 -3.86 22.06
C HIS A 120 -13.76 -4.41 21.04
N HIS A 121 -13.89 -3.74 19.90
CA HIS A 121 -14.76 -4.12 18.79
C HIS A 121 -13.96 -4.09 17.49
N ILE A 122 -14.29 -4.99 16.57
CA ILE A 122 -13.63 -5.12 15.27
C ILE A 122 -14.61 -4.70 14.17
N CYS A 123 -14.14 -3.87 13.24
CA CYS A 123 -14.89 -3.54 12.04
C CYS A 123 -14.39 -4.41 10.88
N ALA A 124 -15.29 -5.22 10.29
CA ALA A 124 -14.95 -6.08 9.16
C ALA A 124 -14.48 -5.26 7.94
N TRP A 125 -15.10 -4.11 7.69
CA TRP A 125 -14.74 -3.22 6.57
C TRP A 125 -13.40 -2.52 6.78
N CYS A 126 -13.12 -2.02 7.99
CA CYS A 126 -11.80 -1.47 8.32
C CYS A 126 -10.73 -2.54 8.22
N THR A 127 -10.99 -3.74 8.74
CA THR A 127 -10.08 -4.89 8.64
C THR A 127 -9.78 -5.26 7.19
N ALA A 128 -10.79 -5.25 6.30
CA ALA A 128 -10.56 -5.49 4.88
C ALA A 128 -9.62 -4.44 4.25
N LEU A 129 -9.78 -3.17 4.62
CA LEU A 129 -8.87 -2.10 4.19
C LEU A 129 -7.46 -2.28 4.79
N HIS A 130 -7.36 -2.65 6.06
CA HIS A 130 -6.09 -2.94 6.74
C HIS A 130 -5.31 -4.06 6.05
N VAL A 131 -5.99 -5.16 5.71
CA VAL A 131 -5.39 -6.28 4.97
C VAL A 131 -4.96 -5.85 3.57
N THR A 132 -5.77 -5.04 2.89
CA THR A 132 -5.45 -4.51 1.56
C THR A 132 -4.15 -3.69 1.59
N ILE A 133 -4.00 -2.79 2.56
CA ILE A 133 -2.80 -1.96 2.73
C ILE A 133 -1.59 -2.82 3.11
N LEU A 134 -1.77 -3.81 4.00
CA LEU A 134 -0.71 -4.73 4.39
C LEU A 134 -0.18 -5.53 3.19
N VAL A 135 -1.08 -6.07 2.36
CA VAL A 135 -0.67 -6.80 1.16
C VAL A 135 0.08 -5.88 0.19
N MET A 136 -0.40 -4.66 -0.03
CA MET A 136 0.33 -3.68 -0.85
C MET A 136 1.73 -3.41 -0.30
N PHE A 137 1.87 -3.19 1.01
CA PHE A 137 3.15 -2.95 1.66
C PHE A 137 4.12 -4.13 1.49
N LEU A 138 3.64 -5.37 1.62
CA LEU A 138 4.47 -6.54 1.37
C LEU A 138 4.92 -6.61 -0.10
N VAL A 139 4.03 -6.34 -1.04
CA VAL A 139 4.36 -6.36 -2.48
C VAL A 139 5.36 -5.23 -2.83
N THR A 140 5.18 -4.02 -2.32
CA THR A 140 6.13 -2.90 -2.54
C THR A 140 7.49 -3.18 -1.90
N MET A 141 7.52 -3.79 -0.70
CA MET A 141 8.75 -4.22 -0.04
C MET A 141 9.51 -5.26 -0.88
N LEU A 142 8.83 -6.30 -1.36
CA LEU A 142 9.44 -7.34 -2.19
C LEU A 142 9.98 -6.76 -3.52
N ASN A 143 9.26 -5.82 -4.13
CA ASN A 143 9.69 -5.12 -5.35
C ASN A 143 10.94 -4.25 -5.13
N LEU A 144 11.16 -3.75 -3.91
CA LEU A 144 12.33 -2.97 -3.52
C LEU A 144 13.55 -3.82 -3.15
N GLN A 145 13.40 -5.13 -2.88
CA GLN A 145 14.53 -6.01 -2.56
C GLN A 145 15.18 -6.61 -3.82
N GLU A 146 14.45 -6.71 -4.93
CA GLU A 146 15.01 -7.14 -6.23
C GLU A 146 16.10 -6.24 -6.87
N PRO A 147 16.26 -4.92 -6.60
CA PRO A 147 17.33 -4.12 -7.18
C PRO A 147 18.73 -4.44 -6.64
N GLU A 148 18.86 -4.97 -5.41
CA GLU A 148 20.17 -5.11 -4.75
C GLU A 148 20.91 -6.40 -5.12
N LEU A 149 20.20 -7.39 -5.70
CA LEU A 149 20.81 -8.64 -6.16
C LEU A 149 21.47 -8.52 -7.54
N ASP A 150 21.17 -7.46 -8.30
CA ASP A 150 21.80 -7.14 -9.60
C ASP A 150 23.03 -6.22 -9.42
N GLU A 151 23.33 -5.79 -8.18
CA GLU A 151 24.48 -4.94 -7.82
C GLU A 151 25.49 -5.72 -6.95
N ALA A 152 25.64 -7.03 -7.21
CA ALA A 152 26.91 -7.67 -6.89
C ALA A 152 27.93 -7.07 -7.88
N PRO A 153 28.98 -6.36 -7.42
CA PRO A 153 29.98 -5.83 -8.32
C PRO A 153 30.58 -7.00 -9.11
N ASP A 154 30.45 -6.95 -10.43
CA ASP A 154 31.22 -7.79 -11.33
C ASP A 154 32.69 -7.62 -10.93
N VAL A 155 33.22 -8.61 -10.21
CA VAL A 155 34.63 -8.70 -9.86
C VAL A 155 35.37 -8.65 -11.19
N GLU A 156 36.14 -7.58 -11.35
CA GLU A 156 37.02 -7.28 -12.48
C GLU A 156 37.68 -8.55 -13.01
N GLU A 157 37.21 -9.07 -14.15
CA GLU A 157 38.09 -9.79 -15.07
C GLU A 157 38.97 -8.73 -15.73
N GLU A 158 39.97 -8.27 -14.97
CA GLU A 158 41.11 -7.54 -15.46
C GLU A 158 41.84 -8.42 -16.48
N GLN A 159 41.44 -8.31 -17.76
CA GLN A 159 42.22 -8.85 -18.85
C GLN A 159 43.60 -8.20 -18.79
N PRO A 160 44.70 -8.96 -18.59
CA PRO A 160 46.01 -8.36 -18.59
C PRO A 160 46.26 -7.81 -19.99
N VAL A 161 46.31 -6.48 -20.09
CA VAL A 161 46.71 -5.76 -21.28
C VAL A 161 48.17 -6.15 -21.58
N VAL A 162 48.36 -7.19 -22.39
CA VAL A 162 49.66 -7.49 -23.00
C VAL A 162 49.92 -6.43 -24.06
N THR A 163 50.49 -5.31 -23.62
CA THR A 163 51.10 -4.32 -24.50
C THR A 163 52.36 -4.89 -25.13
N ALA A 164 52.24 -5.55 -26.28
CA ALA A 164 53.38 -5.77 -27.15
C ALA A 164 53.57 -4.56 -28.07
N ARG A 165 54.10 -3.47 -27.51
CA ARG A 165 54.71 -2.39 -28.28
C ARG A 165 56.22 -2.61 -28.27
N ARG A 166 56.80 -3.10 -29.38
CA ARG A 166 57.97 -2.50 -30.07
C ARG A 166 58.72 -3.45 -31.02
N ASP A 167 59.04 -2.86 -32.19
CA ASP A 167 60.29 -2.98 -32.97
C ASP A 167 60.51 -4.22 -33.87
N ARG A 168 60.17 -4.11 -35.17
CA ARG A 168 61.11 -4.00 -36.32
C ARG A 168 60.39 -4.12 -37.67
#